data_AF-A0A8T0DDB7-F1
#
_entry.id   AF-A0A8T0DDB7-F1
#
_cell.length_a   1.000
_cell.length_b   1.000
_cell.length_c   1.000
_cell.angle_alpha   90.00
_cell.angle_beta   90.00
_cell.angle_gamma   90.00
#
_symmetry.space_group_name_H-M   'P 1'
#
loop_
_entity.id
_entity.type
_entity.pdbx_description
1 polymer ?
#
loop_
_entity_poly.entity_id
_entity_poly.type
_entity_poly.pdbx_seq_one_letter_code
_entity_poly.pdbx_strand_id
1 'polypeptide(L)'
;MLNDDPGYPSYSGDFEFEVNPELSVHVESNSLRGAVDEKPKILLLGLPSSGKSSIQRVVFHKMAPTDTLFLESTHKIEKNDVSDCSFIKFQIWDVPGHFNICDPTYQTDAIFLASSAIIFVIDAQDDYHEALSRLHTTLDRAFRCNVNTKFEVFIHKVDCLNDDQKIDIQRDITQRVMSAVEDWCCDHAAPNLYIGYVIIWTDFERVYLVGP
;
A
#
# COMPACT_ATOMS: atom_id res chain seq x y z
N MET A 1 29.11 34.27 34.96
CA MET A 1 28.92 34.58 33.52
C MET A 1 30.28 34.45 32.88
N LEU A 2 30.58 33.54 31.96
CA LEU A 2 29.95 32.39 31.34
C LEU A 2 31.16 31.52 30.96
N ASN A 3 31.09 30.21 31.19
CA ASN A 3 32.11 29.28 30.74
C ASN A 3 31.95 29.11 29.22
N ASP A 4 33.03 29.33 28.47
CA ASP A 4 33.14 28.97 27.06
C ASP A 4 33.23 27.44 26.95
N ASP A 5 32.14 26.83 26.51
CA ASP A 5 31.99 25.41 26.23
C ASP A 5 32.49 25.13 24.79
N PRO A 6 33.43 24.20 24.57
CA PRO A 6 33.83 23.81 23.22
C PRO A 6 32.71 22.99 22.57
N GLY A 7 32.02 23.61 21.63
CA GLY A 7 30.85 23.07 20.93
C GLY A 7 31.07 21.66 20.38
N TYR A 8 30.09 20.80 20.65
CA TYR A 8 29.84 19.57 19.90
C TYR A 8 29.73 19.87 18.41
N PRO A 9 30.32 19.05 17.52
CA PRO A 9 30.12 19.19 16.09
C PRO A 9 28.65 18.92 15.76
N SER A 10 27.97 19.93 15.25
CA SER A 10 26.71 19.80 14.55
C SER A 10 26.97 18.97 13.29
N TYR A 11 26.48 17.73 13.25
CA TYR A 11 26.41 16.98 12.00
C TYR A 11 25.35 17.61 11.10
N SER A 12 25.77 18.62 10.35
CA SER A 12 25.23 18.93 9.03
C SER A 12 25.61 17.77 8.11
N GLY A 13 24.68 16.85 7.93
CA GLY A 13 24.75 15.81 6.92
C GLY A 13 23.52 15.98 6.04
N ASP A 14 23.71 16.70 4.94
CA ASP A 14 22.78 16.69 3.82
C ASP A 14 22.55 15.23 3.40
N PHE A 15 21.40 14.67 3.79
CA PHE A 15 20.93 13.43 3.20
C PHE A 15 20.34 13.81 1.85
N GLU A 16 21.22 14.11 0.90
CA GLU A 16 20.85 14.09 -0.51
C GLU A 16 20.38 12.67 -0.81
N PHE A 17 19.06 12.53 -0.98
CA PHE A 17 18.53 11.39 -1.69
C PHE A 17 19.14 11.48 -3.09
N GLU A 18 20.18 10.71 -3.34
CA GLU A 18 20.70 10.54 -4.69
C GLU A 18 19.58 9.87 -5.47
N VAL A 19 18.77 10.70 -6.14
CA VAL A 19 17.73 10.27 -7.06
C VAL A 19 18.48 9.55 -8.15
N ASN A 20 18.60 8.22 -8.04
CA ASN A 20 19.26 7.43 -9.05
C ASN A 20 18.53 7.71 -10.38
N PRO A 21 19.18 8.33 -11.38
CA PRO A 21 18.53 8.67 -12.65
C PRO A 21 18.00 7.42 -13.36
N GLU A 22 18.52 6.24 -13.01
CA GLU A 22 18.07 4.95 -13.52
C GLU A 22 16.70 4.49 -12.98
N LEU A 23 16.14 5.18 -11.97
CA LEU A 23 14.76 5.01 -11.51
C LEU A 23 13.77 5.90 -12.29
N SER A 24 14.24 6.71 -13.24
CA SER A 24 13.35 7.24 -14.26
C SER A 24 12.87 6.05 -15.10
N VAL A 25 11.63 5.65 -14.86
CA VAL A 25 10.96 4.69 -15.73
C VAL A 25 10.90 5.37 -17.10
N HIS A 26 11.80 5.01 -18.01
CA HIS A 26 11.73 5.43 -19.39
C HIS A 26 10.44 4.88 -19.99
N VAL A 27 9.34 5.61 -19.83
CA VAL A 27 8.17 5.46 -20.67
C VAL A 27 8.41 6.39 -21.85
N GLU A 28 9.07 5.86 -22.88
CA GLU A 28 9.16 6.54 -24.17
C GLU A 28 7.73 6.83 -24.64
N SER A 29 7.42 8.12 -24.64
CA SER A 29 6.16 8.63 -25.08
C SER A 29 6.14 8.61 -26.60
N ASN A 30 5.41 7.64 -27.15
CA ASN A 30 4.52 7.74 -28.30
C ASN A 30 4.77 6.67 -29.40
N SER A 31 3.69 5.95 -29.71
CA SER A 31 3.56 4.73 -30.52
C SER A 31 3.70 3.44 -29.71
N LEU A 32 2.79 2.48 -29.95
CA LEU A 32 2.74 1.08 -29.44
C LEU A 32 1.69 0.79 -28.36
N ARG A 33 0.43 0.62 -28.79
CA ARG A 33 -0.36 -0.56 -28.35
C ARG A 33 0.28 -1.83 -28.93
N GLY A 34 1.53 -2.08 -28.57
CA GLY A 34 2.36 -3.18 -29.05
C GLY A 34 2.81 -4.03 -27.87
N ALA A 35 2.22 -5.21 -27.78
CA ALA A 35 2.59 -6.36 -26.97
C ALA A 35 3.82 -6.21 -26.04
N VAL A 36 3.57 -6.09 -24.74
CA VAL A 36 4.45 -6.73 -23.75
C VAL A 36 3.55 -7.42 -22.72
N ASP A 37 3.87 -8.68 -22.51
CA ASP A 37 3.43 -9.63 -21.49
C ASP A 37 3.69 -9.09 -20.06
N GLU A 38 3.23 -7.87 -19.73
CA GLU A 38 3.34 -7.34 -18.37
C GLU A 38 2.21 -7.91 -17.52
N LYS A 39 2.61 -8.81 -16.62
CA LYS A 39 1.74 -9.43 -15.62
C LYS A 39 0.95 -8.35 -14.84
N PRO A 40 -0.34 -8.58 -14.53
CA PRO A 40 -1.12 -7.72 -13.64
C PRO A 40 -0.36 -7.35 -12.36
N LYS A 41 -0.45 -6.10 -11.91
CA LYS A 41 0.27 -5.58 -10.74
C LYS A 41 -0.69 -5.30 -9.59
N ILE A 42 -0.38 -5.82 -8.41
CA ILE A 42 -1.09 -5.55 -7.16
C ILE A 42 -0.17 -4.73 -6.25
N LEU A 43 -0.62 -3.55 -5.82
CA LEU A 43 0.15 -2.69 -4.92
C LEU A 43 -0.31 -2.90 -3.47
N LEU A 44 0.63 -3.12 -2.55
CA LEU A 44 0.38 -3.06 -1.11
C LEU A 44 0.80 -1.69 -0.58
N LEU A 45 -0.17 -0.91 -0.12
CA LEU A 45 0.00 0.44 0.42
C LEU A 45 -0.49 0.50 1.88
N GLY A 46 -0.06 1.52 2.61
CA GLY A 46 -0.43 1.74 4.01
C GLY A 46 0.72 2.30 4.85
N LEU A 47 0.43 2.68 6.09
CA LEU A 47 1.43 3.26 7.00
C LEU A 47 2.57 2.27 7.34
N PRO A 48 3.72 2.77 7.86
CA PRO A 48 4.76 1.90 8.42
C PRO A 48 4.16 0.91 9.43
N SER A 49 4.72 -0.29 9.50
CA SER A 49 4.32 -1.33 10.47
C SER A 49 2.87 -1.83 10.36
N SER A 50 2.08 -1.43 9.37
CA SER A 50 0.70 -1.90 9.19
C SER A 50 0.54 -3.38 8.79
N GLY A 51 1.64 -4.08 8.48
CA GLY A 51 1.64 -5.52 8.16
C GLY A 51 1.69 -5.89 6.66
N LYS A 52 1.90 -4.92 5.76
CA LYS A 52 2.01 -5.13 4.29
C LYS A 52 3.00 -6.25 3.92
N SER A 53 4.25 -6.14 4.39
CA SER A 53 5.31 -7.12 4.11
C SER A 53 5.00 -8.49 4.70
N SER A 54 4.41 -8.53 5.91
CA SER A 54 3.94 -9.78 6.53
C SER A 54 2.88 -10.47 5.67
N ILE A 55 1.88 -9.72 5.19
CA ILE A 55 0.85 -10.25 4.28
C ILE A 55 1.49 -10.82 3.01
N GLN A 56 2.41 -10.09 2.37
CA GLN A 56 3.10 -10.57 1.16
C GLN A 56 3.85 -11.89 1.41
N ARG A 57 4.65 -11.95 2.49
CA ARG A 57 5.53 -13.09 2.75
C ARG A 57 4.74 -14.33 3.19
N VAL A 58 3.70 -14.15 4.00
CA VAL A 58 2.86 -15.28 4.44
C VAL A 58 2.08 -15.86 3.26
N VAL A 59 1.38 -15.00 2.49
CA VAL A 59 0.49 -15.47 1.42
C VAL A 59 1.27 -15.99 0.21
N PHE A 60 2.33 -15.31 -0.22
CA PHE A 60 3.01 -15.61 -1.49
C PHE A 60 4.35 -16.32 -1.33
N HIS A 61 4.96 -16.31 -0.14
CA HIS A 61 6.22 -17.01 0.12
C HIS A 61 6.05 -18.16 1.12
N LYS A 62 4.81 -18.41 1.58
CA LYS A 62 4.48 -19.47 2.55
C LYS A 62 5.30 -19.35 3.85
N MET A 63 5.63 -18.11 4.23
CA MET A 63 6.29 -17.80 5.49
C MET A 63 5.32 -18.09 6.65
N ALA A 64 5.82 -18.66 7.75
CA ALA A 64 4.98 -18.86 8.92
C ALA A 64 4.61 -17.49 9.53
N PRO A 65 3.36 -17.28 9.99
CA PRO A 65 2.96 -16.02 10.61
C PRO A 65 3.85 -15.60 11.79
N THR A 66 4.32 -16.56 12.58
CA THR A 66 5.23 -16.33 13.71
C THR A 66 6.57 -15.75 13.30
N ASP A 67 7.04 -16.08 12.10
CA ASP A 67 8.35 -15.63 11.62
C ASP A 67 8.29 -14.16 11.20
N THR A 68 7.09 -13.61 10.94
CA THR A 68 6.93 -12.23 10.47
C THR A 68 7.37 -11.19 11.50
N LEU A 69 7.49 -11.59 12.77
CA LEU A 69 8.06 -10.78 13.85
C LEU A 69 9.51 -10.36 13.59
N PHE A 70 10.22 -11.07 12.70
CA PHE A 70 11.63 -10.84 12.37
C PHE A 70 11.83 -10.17 11.01
N LEU A 71 10.76 -9.68 10.37
CA LEU A 71 10.91 -8.93 9.12
C LEU A 71 11.59 -7.59 9.35
N GLU A 72 12.55 -7.27 8.50
CA GLU A 72 13.18 -5.95 8.47
C GLU A 72 12.25 -4.90 7.83
N SER A 73 12.53 -3.62 8.09
CA SER A 73 11.78 -2.53 7.48
C SER A 73 12.03 -2.46 5.97
N THR A 74 10.97 -2.39 5.19
CA THR A 74 11.06 -2.18 3.75
C THR A 74 11.51 -0.74 3.45
N HIS A 75 12.68 -0.58 2.84
CA HIS A 75 13.27 0.73 2.50
C HIS A 75 13.14 1.12 1.02
N LYS A 76 12.82 0.15 0.16
CA LYS A 76 12.59 0.33 -1.29
C LYS A 76 11.43 -0.55 -1.71
N ILE A 77 10.76 -0.22 -2.81
CA ILE A 77 9.65 -1.03 -3.33
C ILE A 77 10.16 -2.45 -3.62
N GLU A 78 9.63 -3.44 -2.92
CA GLU A 78 9.92 -4.86 -3.16
C GLU A 78 8.92 -5.40 -4.18
N LYS A 79 9.43 -5.97 -5.29
CA LYS A 79 8.60 -6.55 -6.35
C LYS A 79 8.73 -8.06 -6.28
N ASN A 80 7.62 -8.76 -6.07
CA ASN A 80 7.57 -10.21 -6.10
C ASN A 80 6.72 -10.70 -7.27
N ASP A 81 7.25 -11.66 -8.01
CA ASP A 81 6.58 -12.30 -9.14
C ASP A 81 5.88 -13.57 -8.67
N VAL A 82 4.55 -13.56 -8.69
CA VAL A 82 3.73 -14.73 -8.34
C VAL A 82 3.38 -15.45 -9.63
N SER A 83 4.11 -16.54 -9.90
CA SER A 83 3.93 -17.35 -11.10
C SER A 83 3.95 -18.86 -10.84
N ASP A 84 3.97 -19.28 -9.57
CA ASP A 84 3.91 -20.70 -9.17
C ASP A 84 2.56 -21.34 -9.54
N CYS A 85 1.49 -20.55 -9.64
CA CYS A 85 0.19 -21.00 -10.11
C CYS A 85 0.11 -20.94 -11.65
N SER A 86 -0.17 -22.08 -12.28
CA SER A 86 -0.17 -22.20 -13.75
C SER A 86 -1.21 -21.31 -14.45
N PHE A 87 -2.29 -20.94 -13.75
CA PHE A 87 -3.43 -20.22 -14.31
C PHE A 87 -3.41 -18.71 -14.06
N ILE A 88 -2.69 -18.24 -13.04
CA ILE A 88 -2.71 -16.83 -12.64
C ILE A 88 -1.27 -16.40 -12.42
N LYS A 89 -0.81 -15.41 -13.20
CA LYS A 89 0.50 -14.80 -13.08
C LYS A 89 0.32 -13.32 -12.83
N PHE A 90 0.90 -12.81 -11.77
CA PHE A 90 0.82 -11.39 -11.39
C PHE A 90 2.08 -10.99 -10.62
N GLN A 91 2.25 -9.69 -10.41
CA GLN A 91 3.28 -9.15 -9.54
C GLN A 91 2.62 -8.49 -8.34
N ILE A 92 3.21 -8.70 -7.16
CA ILE A 92 2.86 -7.97 -5.95
C ILE A 92 4.00 -7.04 -5.55
N TRP A 93 3.66 -5.79 -5.30
CA TRP A 93 4.63 -4.73 -5.00
C TRP A 93 4.38 -4.25 -3.57
N ASP A 94 5.30 -4.55 -2.64
CA ASP A 94 5.29 -4.01 -1.28
C ASP A 94 5.98 -2.65 -1.25
N VAL A 95 5.22 -1.62 -0.92
CA VAL A 95 5.67 -0.23 -0.93
C VAL A 95 6.04 0.20 0.50
N PRO A 96 7.22 0.83 0.71
CA PRO A 96 7.62 1.34 2.01
C PRO A 96 6.56 2.25 2.63
N GLY A 97 6.22 2.06 3.90
CA GLY A 97 5.12 2.80 4.53
C GLY A 97 5.38 4.31 4.67
N HIS A 98 6.65 4.73 4.75
CA HIS A 98 7.03 6.14 4.77
C HIS A 98 6.99 6.76 3.37
N PHE A 99 7.08 5.95 2.30
CA PHE A 99 7.12 6.43 0.93
C PHE A 99 5.79 7.05 0.53
N ASN A 100 5.79 8.37 0.33
CA ASN A 100 4.61 9.09 -0.12
C ASN A 100 4.45 8.89 -1.63
N ILE A 101 3.74 7.82 -1.99
CA ILE A 101 3.43 7.52 -3.40
C ILE A 101 2.59 8.62 -4.05
N CYS A 102 2.00 9.53 -3.27
CA CYS A 102 1.24 10.67 -3.75
C CYS A 102 2.07 11.97 -3.82
N ASP A 103 3.36 11.94 -3.52
CA ASP A 103 4.24 13.09 -3.72
C ASP A 103 4.41 13.39 -5.23
N PRO A 104 4.21 14.63 -5.70
CA PRO A 104 4.43 15.00 -7.10
C PRO A 104 5.88 14.84 -7.56
N THR A 105 6.84 14.85 -6.64
CA THR A 105 8.27 14.68 -6.95
C THR A 105 8.59 13.28 -7.46
N TYR A 106 7.82 12.27 -7.03
CA TYR A 106 7.89 10.93 -7.56
C TYR A 106 6.85 10.80 -8.69
N GLN A 107 7.30 10.59 -9.93
CA GLN A 107 6.41 10.34 -11.09
C GLN A 107 5.75 8.94 -10.98
N THR A 108 4.92 8.75 -9.95
CA THR A 108 4.28 7.49 -9.57
C THR A 108 2.98 7.22 -10.32
N ASP A 109 2.52 8.16 -11.15
CA ASP A 109 1.31 8.01 -11.96
C ASP A 109 1.42 6.79 -12.89
N ALA A 110 2.62 6.50 -13.40
CA ALA A 110 2.89 5.31 -14.19
C ALA A 110 2.66 4.00 -13.39
N ILE A 111 2.92 4.01 -12.07
CA ILE A 111 2.70 2.87 -11.19
C ILE A 111 1.19 2.64 -10.99
N PHE A 112 0.42 3.71 -10.73
CA PHE A 112 -1.03 3.63 -10.60
C PHE A 112 -1.72 3.26 -11.92
N LEU A 113 -1.21 3.78 -13.05
CA LEU A 113 -1.72 3.46 -14.37
C LEU A 113 -1.51 1.97 -14.71
N ALA A 114 -0.38 1.40 -14.30
CA ALA A 114 -0.05 0.00 -14.53
C ALA A 114 -0.66 -0.97 -13.49
N SER A 115 -1.21 -0.47 -12.38
CA SER A 115 -1.78 -1.32 -11.34
C SER A 115 -3.17 -1.84 -11.73
N SER A 116 -3.41 -3.11 -11.46
CA SER A 116 -4.71 -3.77 -11.64
C SER A 116 -5.51 -3.79 -10.34
N ALA A 117 -4.82 -3.80 -9.21
CA ALA A 117 -5.43 -3.68 -7.89
C ALA A 117 -4.51 -2.94 -6.91
N ILE A 118 -5.12 -2.27 -5.95
CA ILE A 118 -4.48 -1.60 -4.83
C ILE A 118 -5.12 -2.15 -3.57
N ILE A 119 -4.28 -2.63 -2.66
CA ILE A 119 -4.67 -3.07 -1.33
C ILE A 119 -4.09 -2.07 -0.34
N PHE A 120 -4.95 -1.35 0.37
CA PHE A 120 -4.56 -0.42 1.41
C PHE A 120 -4.73 -1.07 2.79
N VAL A 121 -3.63 -1.26 3.50
CA VAL A 121 -3.58 -1.97 4.78
C VAL A 121 -3.61 -0.98 5.94
N ILE A 122 -4.64 -1.10 6.79
CA ILE A 122 -4.85 -0.32 8.01
C ILE A 122 -4.61 -1.22 9.22
N ASP A 123 -3.78 -0.76 10.15
CA ASP A 123 -3.59 -1.39 11.45
C ASP A 123 -4.76 -1.01 12.38
N ALA A 124 -5.54 -1.99 12.83
CA ALA A 124 -6.69 -1.75 13.70
C ALA A 124 -6.31 -1.57 15.18
N GLN A 125 -5.08 -1.89 15.58
CA GLN A 125 -4.63 -1.73 16.97
C GLN A 125 -4.03 -0.35 17.25
N ASP A 126 -3.61 0.36 16.20
CA ASP A 126 -3.01 1.70 16.29
C ASP A 126 -4.02 2.80 15.94
N ASP A 127 -3.63 4.05 16.14
CA ASP A 127 -4.40 5.20 15.68
C ASP A 127 -4.41 5.27 14.14
N TYR A 128 -5.52 4.83 13.54
CA TYR A 128 -5.70 4.78 12.10
C TYR A 128 -6.16 6.11 11.47
N HIS A 129 -6.22 7.23 12.20
CA HIS A 129 -6.62 8.53 11.64
C HIS A 129 -5.67 9.00 10.53
N GLU A 130 -4.36 8.89 10.75
CA GLU A 130 -3.37 9.21 9.72
C GLU A 130 -3.47 8.24 8.52
N ALA A 131 -3.73 6.96 8.78
CA ALA A 131 -3.89 5.95 7.74
C ALA A 131 -5.07 6.28 6.81
N LEU A 132 -6.19 6.73 7.38
CA LEU A 132 -7.37 7.16 6.62
C LEU A 132 -7.12 8.42 5.80
N SER A 133 -6.40 9.41 6.34
CA SER A 133 -6.00 10.61 5.59
C SER A 133 -5.14 10.24 4.36
N ARG A 134 -4.19 9.32 4.57
CA ARG A 134 -3.34 8.81 3.49
C ARG A 134 -4.12 7.95 2.49
N LEU A 135 -5.09 7.16 2.95
CA LEU A 135 -6.01 6.40 2.10
C LEU A 135 -6.78 7.34 1.18
N HIS A 136 -7.38 8.42 1.70
CA HIS A 136 -8.12 9.39 0.90
C HIS A 136 -7.26 9.96 -0.23
N THR A 137 -6.04 10.40 0.10
CA THR A 137 -5.09 10.95 -0.89
C THR A 137 -4.67 9.89 -1.94
N THR A 138 -4.51 8.64 -1.50
CA THR A 138 -4.15 7.52 -2.39
C THR A 138 -5.29 7.16 -3.34
N LEU A 139 -6.52 7.14 -2.82
CA LEU A 139 -7.75 6.86 -3.54
C LEU A 139 -7.97 7.88 -4.67
N ASP A 140 -7.90 9.18 -4.32
CA ASP A 140 -8.06 10.26 -5.29
C ASP A 140 -7.03 10.16 -6.43
N ARG A 141 -5.74 9.98 -6.10
CA ARG A 141 -4.68 9.85 -7.12
C ARG A 141 -4.84 8.57 -7.96
N ALA A 142 -5.14 7.44 -7.32
CA ALA A 142 -5.31 6.16 -8.02
C ALA A 142 -6.41 6.21 -9.07
N PHE A 143 -7.60 6.73 -8.73
CA PHE A 143 -8.71 6.79 -9.66
C PHE A 143 -8.59 7.91 -10.70
N ARG A 144 -7.84 8.98 -10.42
CA ARG A 144 -7.43 9.94 -11.47
C ARG A 144 -6.55 9.28 -12.54
N CYS A 145 -5.66 8.37 -12.14
CA CYS A 145 -4.78 7.67 -13.08
C CYS A 145 -5.46 6.49 -13.78
N ASN A 146 -6.18 5.66 -13.04
CA ASN A 146 -6.79 4.43 -13.56
C ASN A 146 -8.10 4.10 -12.83
N VAL A 147 -9.22 4.54 -13.39
CA VAL A 147 -10.58 4.25 -12.89
C VAL A 147 -10.94 2.76 -12.87
N ASN A 148 -10.21 1.90 -13.62
CA ASN A 148 -10.47 0.46 -13.68
C ASN A 148 -9.69 -0.33 -12.61
N THR A 149 -8.81 0.31 -11.84
CA THR A 149 -8.06 -0.37 -10.77
C THR A 149 -9.02 -0.80 -9.67
N LYS A 150 -8.87 -2.02 -9.17
CA LYS A 150 -9.62 -2.44 -7.99
C LYS A 150 -9.00 -1.82 -6.75
N PHE A 151 -9.80 -1.25 -5.86
CA PHE A 151 -9.32 -0.73 -4.59
C PHE A 151 -9.92 -1.54 -3.45
N GLU A 152 -9.06 -2.14 -2.63
CA GLU A 152 -9.45 -2.95 -1.49
C GLU A 152 -8.81 -2.40 -0.22
N VAL A 153 -9.58 -2.37 0.88
CA VAL A 153 -9.10 -1.95 2.20
C VAL A 153 -9.01 -3.14 3.12
N PHE A 154 -7.81 -3.38 3.65
CA PHE A 154 -7.54 -4.45 4.59
C PHE A 154 -7.48 -3.89 6.01
N ILE A 155 -8.41 -4.29 6.86
CA ILE A 155 -8.39 -4.00 8.30
C ILE A 155 -7.62 -5.13 8.98
N HIS A 156 -6.39 -4.84 9.41
CA HIS A 156 -5.41 -5.82 9.85
C HIS A 156 -5.14 -5.75 11.37
N LYS A 157 -4.42 -6.76 11.88
CA LYS A 157 -4.08 -6.94 13.31
C LYS A 157 -5.28 -6.90 14.25
N VAL A 158 -6.38 -7.58 13.92
CA VAL A 158 -7.57 -7.62 14.81
C VAL A 158 -7.47 -8.65 15.94
N ASP A 159 -6.33 -9.31 16.13
CA ASP A 159 -6.08 -10.37 17.13
C ASP A 159 -6.40 -9.95 18.56
N CYS A 160 -5.90 -8.78 18.97
CA CYS A 160 -6.03 -8.32 20.35
C CYS A 160 -7.36 -7.61 20.63
N LEU A 161 -8.29 -7.58 19.67
CA LEU A 161 -9.56 -6.87 19.77
C LEU A 161 -10.70 -7.82 20.13
N ASN A 162 -11.61 -7.35 20.98
CA ASN A 162 -12.87 -8.06 21.24
C ASN A 162 -13.86 -7.87 20.08
N ASP A 163 -14.91 -8.70 20.02
CA ASP A 163 -15.85 -8.70 18.89
C ASP A 163 -16.61 -7.37 18.73
N ASP A 164 -16.93 -6.70 19.84
CA ASP A 164 -17.58 -5.39 19.81
C ASP A 164 -16.65 -4.32 19.21
N GLN A 165 -15.38 -4.29 19.62
CA GLN A 165 -14.36 -3.39 19.07
C GLN A 165 -14.15 -3.62 17.57
N LYS A 166 -14.13 -4.89 17.13
CA LYS A 166 -14.01 -5.24 15.71
C LYS A 166 -15.17 -4.68 14.90
N ILE A 167 -16.40 -4.82 15.39
CA ILE A 167 -17.60 -4.30 14.74
C ILE A 167 -17.53 -2.76 14.67
N ASP A 168 -17.15 -2.10 15.76
CA ASP A 168 -17.07 -0.64 15.81
C ASP A 168 -15.99 -0.08 14.88
N ILE A 169 -14.78 -0.66 14.88
CA ILE A 169 -13.68 -0.25 13.99
C ILE A 169 -14.04 -0.52 12.53
N GLN A 170 -14.60 -1.69 12.23
CA GLN A 170 -15.05 -2.00 10.88
C GLN A 170 -16.09 -0.98 10.39
N ARG A 171 -17.07 -0.66 11.23
CA ARG A 171 -18.11 0.32 10.90
C ARG A 171 -17.51 1.70 10.65
N ASP A 172 -16.65 2.18 11.54
CA ASP A 172 -16.02 3.51 11.41
C ASP A 172 -15.17 3.61 10.13
N ILE A 173 -14.26 2.64 9.91
CA ILE A 173 -13.40 2.63 8.71
C ILE A 173 -14.27 2.54 7.44
N THR A 174 -15.27 1.67 7.41
CA THR A 174 -16.16 1.53 6.24
C THR A 174 -16.87 2.84 5.95
N GLN A 175 -17.47 3.48 6.97
CA GLN A 175 -18.16 4.76 6.83
C GLN A 175 -17.25 5.86 6.28
N ARG A 176 -16.03 5.99 6.82
CA ARG A 176 -15.08 7.02 6.39
C ARG A 176 -14.57 6.79 4.97
N VAL A 177 -14.31 5.54 4.58
CA VAL A 177 -13.91 5.21 3.20
C VAL A 177 -15.07 5.43 2.23
N MET A 178 -16.31 5.04 2.60
CA MET A 178 -17.48 5.30 1.77
C MET A 178 -17.69 6.81 1.56
N SER A 179 -17.56 7.62 2.62
CA SER A 179 -17.60 9.08 2.51
C SER A 179 -16.55 9.61 1.53
N ALA A 180 -15.31 9.12 1.62
CA ALA A 180 -14.24 9.51 0.69
C ALA A 180 -14.55 9.14 -0.78
N VAL A 181 -15.21 8.00 -1.00
CA VAL A 181 -15.65 7.58 -2.34
C VAL A 181 -16.77 8.47 -2.84
N GLU A 182 -17.77 8.75 -2.00
CA GLU A 182 -18.90 9.60 -2.35
C GLU A 182 -18.45 11.02 -2.73
N ASP A 183 -17.52 11.60 -1.95
CA ASP A 183 -16.90 12.89 -2.23
C ASP A 183 -16.19 12.86 -3.60
N TRP A 184 -15.36 11.84 -3.84
CA TRP A 184 -14.67 11.69 -5.12
C TRP A 184 -15.64 11.51 -6.30
N CYS A 185 -16.70 10.71 -6.13
CA CYS A 185 -17.71 10.47 -7.16
C CYS A 185 -18.49 11.73 -7.50
N CYS A 186 -18.78 12.56 -6.50
CA CYS A 186 -19.46 13.85 -6.68
C CYS A 186 -18.61 14.79 -7.53
N ASP A 187 -17.32 14.89 -7.21
CA ASP A 187 -16.38 15.78 -7.91
C ASP A 187 -16.12 15.35 -9.36
N HIS A 188 -16.20 14.05 -9.67
CA HIS A 188 -15.82 13.49 -10.97
C HIS A 188 -16.98 12.90 -11.78
N ALA A 189 -18.23 13.04 -11.30
CA ALA A 189 -19.44 12.52 -11.94
C ALA A 189 -19.38 11.01 -12.31
N ALA A 190 -18.78 10.19 -11.44
CA ALA A 190 -18.52 8.77 -11.66
C ALA A 190 -19.31 7.90 -10.65
N PRO A 191 -20.62 7.65 -10.87
CA PRO A 191 -21.53 7.18 -9.82
C PRO A 191 -21.41 5.69 -9.45
N ASN A 192 -20.49 4.92 -10.05
CA ASN A 192 -20.48 3.45 -9.95
C ASN A 192 -19.15 2.89 -9.43
N LEU A 193 -18.46 3.63 -8.58
CA LEU A 193 -17.22 3.14 -7.98
C LEU A 193 -17.54 2.19 -6.82
N TYR A 194 -16.92 1.00 -6.84
CA TYR A 194 -17.01 0.02 -5.76
C TYR A 194 -15.64 -0.16 -5.12
N ILE A 195 -15.60 -0.07 -3.79
CA ILE A 195 -14.43 -0.40 -2.98
C ILE A 195 -14.70 -1.68 -2.19
N GLY A 196 -13.76 -2.62 -2.27
CA GLY A 196 -13.80 -3.85 -1.49
C GLY A 196 -13.27 -3.62 -0.07
N TYR A 197 -13.83 -4.34 0.89
CA TYR A 197 -13.35 -4.34 2.27
C TYR A 197 -13.08 -5.78 2.69
N VAL A 198 -11.92 -6.01 3.31
CA VAL A 198 -11.55 -7.32 3.85
C VAL A 198 -11.01 -7.13 5.26
N ILE A 199 -11.60 -7.85 6.22
CA ILE A 199 -11.05 -7.92 7.57
C ILE A 199 -10.09 -9.10 7.62
N ILE A 200 -8.83 -8.83 7.96
CA ILE A 200 -7.82 -9.86 8.12
C ILE A 200 -7.69 -10.22 9.59
N TRP A 201 -8.25 -11.37 9.93
CA TRP A 201 -8.07 -12.07 11.20
C TRP A 201 -6.71 -12.77 11.18
N THR A 202 -6.02 -12.79 12.32
CA THR A 202 -4.62 -13.23 12.46
C THR A 202 -4.33 -14.70 12.17
N ASP A 203 -5.34 -15.51 11.89
CA ASP A 203 -5.11 -16.75 11.16
C ASP A 203 -5.03 -16.44 9.67
N PHE A 204 -3.81 -16.12 9.22
CA PHE A 204 -3.46 -16.22 7.80
C PHE A 204 -3.73 -17.63 7.23
N GLU A 205 -3.98 -18.63 8.09
CA GLU A 205 -4.58 -19.91 7.73
C GLU A 205 -5.95 -19.80 7.03
N ARG A 206 -6.65 -18.66 7.09
CA ARG A 206 -7.85 -18.40 6.28
C ARG A 206 -7.61 -17.52 5.06
N VAL A 207 -6.41 -16.97 4.92
CA VAL A 207 -5.93 -16.37 3.66
C VAL A 207 -5.21 -17.44 2.84
N TYR A 208 -5.68 -18.69 2.87
CA TYR A 208 -5.59 -19.49 1.65
C TYR A 208 -6.64 -18.92 0.71
N LEU A 209 -6.18 -18.19 -0.30
CA LEU A 209 -6.93 -18.13 -1.55
C LEU A 209 -7.36 -19.57 -1.83
N VAL A 210 -8.67 -19.81 -1.84
CA VAL A 210 -9.26 -21.12 -2.11
C VAL A 210 -8.54 -21.75 -3.30
N GLY A 211 -7.81 -22.83 -3.05
CA GLY A 211 -7.21 -23.67 -4.08
C GLY A 211 -6.30 -24.74 -3.47
N PRO A 212 -6.37 -26.01 -3.92
CA PRO A 212 -7.19 -26.54 -5.02
C PRO A 212 -8.64 -26.87 -4.65
#